data_AF-A0A0N9E5A2-F1
#
_entry.id   AF-A0A0N9E5A2-F1
#
_cell.length_a   1.000
_cell.length_b   1.000
_cell.length_c   1.000
_cell.angle_alpha   90.00
_cell.angle_beta   90.00
_cell.angle_gamma   90.00
#
_symmetry.space_group_name_H-M   'P 1'
#
loop_
_entity.id
_entity.type
_entity.pdbx_description
1 polymer ?
#
loop_
_entity_poly.entity_id
_entity_poly.type
_entity_poly.pdbx_seq_one_letter_code
_entity_poly.pdbx_strand_id
1 'polypeptide(L)' 'DTYTESYISTIGVDFKIRTIELDGKTIKLQIWDTAGQERFRTITSSYYRGAHGIIVVYDVTDQESFNNVKQWLHEID' A
#
# COMPACT_ATOMS: atom_id res chain seq x y z
N ASP A 1 -15.60 13.97 -0.02
CA ASP A 1 -15.26 12.76 0.74
C ASP A 1 -16.38 11.77 0.66
N THR A 2 -16.20 10.72 -0.14
CA THR A 2 -17.15 9.63 -0.24
C THR A 2 -16.39 8.35 0.03
N TYR A 3 -16.59 7.80 1.23
CA TYR A 3 -16.18 6.43 1.54
C TYR A 3 -17.23 5.49 0.97
N THR A 4 -16.78 4.39 0.35
CA THR A 4 -17.67 3.37 -0.22
C THR A 4 -17.53 2.09 0.61
N GLU A 5 -18.64 1.62 1.20
CA GLU A 5 -18.66 0.37 1.99
C GLU A 5 -18.46 -0.90 1.15
N SER A 6 -18.63 -0.81 -0.18
CA SER A 6 -18.39 -1.93 -1.07
C SER A 6 -16.89 -2.25 -1.11
N TYR A 7 -16.52 -3.38 -0.53
CA TYR A 7 -15.16 -3.91 -0.63
C TYR A 7 -14.92 -4.48 -2.04
N ILE A 8 -14.10 -3.78 -2.83
CA ILE A 8 -13.57 -4.27 -4.11
C ILE A 8 -12.09 -4.55 -3.90
N SER A 9 -11.68 -5.82 -3.96
CA SER A 9 -10.27 -6.17 -3.84
C SER A 9 -9.46 -5.55 -4.98
N THR A 10 -8.34 -4.90 -4.66
CA THR A 10 -7.35 -4.48 -5.65
C THR A 10 -6.82 -5.71 -6.39
N ILE A 11 -6.81 -5.69 -7.72
CA ILE A 11 -6.27 -6.76 -8.55
C ILE A 11 -4.89 -6.32 -9.02
N GLY A 12 -3.84 -7.00 -8.55
CA GLY A 12 -2.46 -6.62 -8.86
C GLY A 12 -2.06 -5.33 -8.14
N VAL A 13 -2.00 -4.22 -8.87
CA VAL A 13 -1.54 -2.91 -8.38
C VAL A 13 -2.34 -1.78 -9.03
N ASP A 14 -2.79 -0.81 -8.23
CA ASP A 14 -3.34 0.47 -8.70
C ASP A 14 -2.32 1.60 -8.51
N PHE A 15 -2.31 2.57 -9.42
CA PHE A 15 -1.36 3.67 -9.42
C PHE A 15 -2.08 5.01 -9.44
N LYS A 16 -1.79 5.86 -8.45
CA LYS A 16 -2.34 7.21 -8.34
C LYS A 16 -1.26 8.25 -8.11
N ILE A 17 -1.45 9.41 -8.74
CA ILE A 17 -0.61 10.58 -8.54
C ILE A 17 -1.42 11.63 -7.79
N ARG A 18 -0.86 12.16 -6.70
CA ARG A 18 -1.41 13.31 -5.99
C ARG A 18 -0.34 14.35 -5.79
N THR A 19 -0.58 15.57 -6.26
CA THR A 19 0.30 16.70 -6.00
C THR A 19 -0.20 17.44 -4.77
N ILE A 20 0.68 17.70 -3.81
CA ILE A 20 0.41 18.47 -2.60
C ILE A 20 1.40 19.62 -2.47
N GLU A 21 1.02 20.66 -1.74
CA GLU A 21 1.91 21.74 -1.35
C GLU A 21 2.22 21.59 0.14
N LEU A 22 3.51 21.51 0.49
CA LEU A 22 3.96 21.34 1.87
C LEU A 22 5.22 22.17 2.06
N ASP A 23 5.23 23.02 3.09
CA ASP A 23 6.32 23.97 3.40
C ASP A 23 6.75 24.83 2.21
N GLY A 24 5.78 25.30 1.40
CA GLY A 24 6.02 26.08 0.20
C GLY A 24 6.67 25.31 -0.97
N LYS A 25 6.75 23.98 -0.87
CA LYS A 25 7.24 23.09 -1.92
C LYS A 25 6.09 22.30 -2.51
N THR A 26 6.05 22.24 -3.84
CA THR A 26 5.12 21.36 -4.57
C THR A 26 5.71 19.95 -4.65
N ILE A 27 5.06 19.00 -3.99
CA ILE A 27 5.48 17.59 -3.91
C ILE A 27 4.51 16.73 -4.72
N LYS A 28 5.05 15.95 -5.66
CA LYS A 28 4.27 14.99 -6.46
C LYS A 28 4.37 13.60 -5.83
N LEU A 29 3.34 13.19 -5.11
CA LEU A 29 3.24 11.86 -4.53
C LEU A 29 2.81 10.85 -5.60
N GLN A 30 3.59 9.79 -5.75
CA GLN A 30 3.28 8.62 -6.56
C GLN A 30 2.93 7.49 -5.61
N ILE A 31 1.65 7.12 -5.58
CA ILE A 31 1.10 6.15 -4.63
C ILE A 31 0.78 4.89 -5.42
N TRP A 32 1.37 3.78 -4.97
CA TRP A 32 1.14 2.45 -5.49
C TRP A 32 0.30 1.69 -4.47
N ASP A 33 -0.96 1.42 -4.78
CA ASP A 33 -1.84 0.58 -3.96
C ASP A 33 -1.71 -0.87 -4.43
N THR A 34 -1.26 -1.76 -3.55
CA THR A 34 -0.94 -3.14 -3.89
C THR A 34 -1.96 -4.11 -3.34
N ALA A 35 -2.32 -5.14 -4.11
CA ALA A 35 -3.19 -6.19 -3.62
C ALA A 35 -2.58 -6.96 -2.44
N GLY A 36 -3.27 -6.98 -1.29
CA GLY A 36 -2.83 -7.71 -0.09
C GLY A 36 -3.08 -9.23 -0.13
N GLN A 37 -3.70 -9.75 -1.19
CA GLN A 37 -3.92 -11.19 -1.33
C GLN A 37 -2.64 -11.91 -1.71
N GLU A 38 -2.38 -13.04 -1.06
CA GLU A 38 -1.16 -13.85 -1.23
C GLU A 38 -0.88 -14.22 -2.70
N ARG A 39 -1.94 -14.45 -3.50
CA ARG A 39 -1.84 -14.79 -4.94
C ARG A 39 -1.18 -13.70 -5.79
N PHE A 40 -1.09 -12.47 -5.30
CA PHE A 40 -0.49 -11.34 -6.01
C PHE A 40 0.86 -10.88 -5.43
N ARG A 41 1.35 -11.50 -4.36
CA ARG A 41 2.60 -11.09 -3.68
C ARG A 41 3.84 -11.09 -4.58
N THR A 42 3.94 -12.03 -5.51
CA THR A 42 5.04 -12.07 -6.48
C THR A 42 5.08 -10.80 -7.35
N ILE A 43 3.91 -10.24 -7.67
CA ILE A 43 3.79 -9.02 -8.49
C ILE A 43 4.19 -7.79 -7.66
N THR A 44 3.77 -7.72 -6.39
CA THR A 44 3.95 -6.55 -5.52
C THR A 44 5.41 -6.31 -5.11
N SER A 45 6.21 -7.38 -4.97
CA SER A 45 7.64 -7.29 -4.61
C SER A 45 8.45 -6.35 -5.53
N SER A 46 8.12 -6.31 -6.82
CA SER A 46 8.81 -5.46 -7.79
C SER A 46 8.57 -3.96 -7.59
N TYR A 47 7.46 -3.57 -6.94
CA TYR A 47 7.06 -2.18 -6.71
C TYR A 47 7.66 -1.59 -5.43
N TYR A 48 8.22 -2.42 -4.54
CA TYR A 48 8.94 -1.93 -3.36
C TYR A 48 10.29 -1.30 -3.74
N ARG A 49 10.92 -1.79 -4.84
CA ARG A 49 12.21 -1.27 -5.30
C ARG A 49 12.08 0.18 -5.76
N GLY A 50 12.78 1.08 -5.07
CA GLY A 50 12.79 2.53 -5.38
C GLY A 50 11.67 3.32 -4.70
N ALA A 51 10.87 2.69 -3.83
CA ALA A 51 9.94 3.40 -2.98
C ALA A 51 10.70 4.29 -1.96
N HIS A 52 10.28 5.55 -1.84
CA HIS A 52 10.83 6.48 -0.83
C HIS A 52 10.27 6.20 0.57
N GLY A 53 9.11 5.56 0.65
CA GLY A 53 8.43 5.20 1.88
C GLY A 53 7.38 4.14 1.60
N ILE A 54 7.14 3.28 2.58
CA ILE A 54 6.18 2.18 2.50
C ILE A 54 5.23 2.28 3.68
N ILE A 55 3.93 2.11 3.41
CA ILE A 55 2.88 2.12 4.42
C ILE A 55 2.35 0.69 4.52
N VAL A 56 2.54 0.06 5.68
CA VAL A 56 1.96 -1.25 5.99
C VAL A 56 0.73 -1.05 6.87
N VAL A 57 -0.40 -1.59 6.45
CA VAL A 57 -1.70 -1.44 7.12
C VAL A 57 -2.19 -2.80 7.60
N TYR A 58 -2.81 -2.84 8.78
CA TYR A 58 -3.49 -4.01 9.32
C TYR A 58 -4.82 -3.58 9.94
N ASP A 59 -5.71 -4.53 10.22
CA ASP A 59 -6.99 -4.30 10.86
C ASP A 59 -6.89 -4.61 12.37
N VAL A 60 -7.26 -3.64 13.21
CA VAL A 60 -7.23 -3.78 14.68
C VAL A 60 -8.25 -4.80 15.21
N THR A 61 -9.24 -5.17 14.40
CA THR A 61 -10.24 -6.20 14.72
C THR A 61 -9.82 -7.60 14.27
N ASP A 62 -8.74 -7.71 13.48
CA ASP A 62 -8.20 -8.97 12.99
C ASP A 62 -6.73 -9.16 13.42
N GLN A 63 -6.54 -10.01 14.43
CA GLN A 63 -5.22 -10.34 14.97
C GLN A 63 -4.30 -11.02 13.96
N GLU A 64 -4.84 -11.75 12.98
CA GLU A 64 -4.06 -12.42 11.94
C GLU A 64 -3.43 -11.38 11.00
N SER A 65 -4.20 -10.35 10.63
CA SER A 65 -3.69 -9.22 9.83
C SER A 65 -2.48 -8.54 10.50
N PHE A 66 -2.50 -8.39 11.83
CA PHE A 66 -1.38 -7.84 12.59
C PHE A 66 -0.16 -8.78 12.59
N ASN A 67 -0.37 -10.09 12.76
CA ASN A 67 0.72 -11.06 12.73
C ASN A 67 1.43 -11.07 11.36
N ASN A 68 0.66 -10.89 10.28
CA ASN A 68 1.16 -10.81 8.91
C ASN A 68 2.03 -9.58 8.65
N VAL A 69 1.93 -8.50 9.44
CA VAL A 69 2.79 -7.30 9.30
C VAL A 69 4.27 -7.67 9.36
N LYS A 70 4.66 -8.61 10.23
CA LYS A 70 6.06 -9.07 10.32
C LYS A 70 6.54 -9.70 9.01
N GLN A 71 5.67 -10.46 8.35
CA GLN A 71 5.99 -11.07 7.07
C GLN A 71 6.13 -9.99 5.98
N TRP A 72 5.19 -9.04 5.92
CA TRP A 72 5.26 -7.92 4.97
C TRP A 72 6.54 -7.08 5.14
N LEU A 73 6.98 -6.85 6.38
CA LEU A 73 8.25 -6.16 6.64
C LEU A 73 9.46 -6.97 6.15
N HIS A 74 9.43 -8.29 6.31
CA HIS A 74 10.51 -9.15 5.80
C HIS A 74 10.54 -9.24 4.27
N GLU A 75 9.40 -9.07 3.59
CA GLU A 75 9.33 -9.00 2.12
C GLU A 75 9.85 -7.67 1.55
N ILE A 76 9.96 -6.63 2.39
CA ILE A 76 10.45 -5.29 2.02
C ILE A 76 11.98 -5.18 2.15
N ASP A 77 12.58 -5.89 3.10
CA ASP A 77 14.05 -5.98 3.30
C ASP A 77 14.74 -6.72 2.12
#